data_AF-A0A0K8ULE1-F1
#
_entry.id   AF-A0A0K8ULE1-F1
#
_cell.length_a   1.000
_cell.length_b   1.000
_cell.length_c   1.000
_cell.angle_alpha   90.00
_cell.angle_beta   90.00
_cell.angle_gamma   90.00
#
_symmetry.space_group_name_H-M   'P 1'
#
loop_
_entity.id
_entity.type
_entity.pdbx_description
1 polymer ?
#
loop_
_entity_poly.entity_id
_entity_poly.type
_entity_poly.pdbx_seq_one_letter_code
_entity_poly.pdbx_strand_id
1 'polypeptide(L)'
;MAANNGGWCGRGFKHRTFPKHSPLICYNKPASAQVDKTLYDDKRFKSLTGEIVETVVVPKRSARTWTMQTGDLCRITVSEGSQVGDVNFWNLDNTKERFYSGKTRQLHSTHLKVYDRLWSNLPYLRPMATFVYDSLAAYGIDEDGGSLHDVIGTRCDDYTYKLITGNDRVGSCHSSLTKAVIEERGLKEEDVHDVWNIFMCTGFTRVSIEEFCYIQCFLIVGYGSYILYLSGYSTIFL
;
A
#
# COMPACT_ATOMS: atom_id res chain seq x y z
N MET A 1 -19.78 28.50 53.28
CA MET A 1 -19.82 28.09 51.87
C MET A 1 -18.65 28.75 51.16
N ALA A 2 -17.63 27.99 50.76
CA ALA A 2 -16.65 28.43 49.78
C ALA A 2 -16.54 27.28 48.77
N ALA A 3 -17.03 27.54 47.56
CA ALA A 3 -17.21 26.56 46.51
C ALA A 3 -15.86 26.01 46.06
N ASN A 4 -15.74 24.69 46.07
CA ASN A 4 -14.62 23.96 45.51
C ASN A 4 -14.61 24.21 43.99
N ASN A 5 -13.76 25.14 43.54
CA ASN A 5 -13.63 25.61 42.16
C ASN A 5 -12.71 24.71 41.31
N GLY A 6 -12.79 23.39 41.48
CA GLY A 6 -12.16 22.45 40.55
C GLY A 6 -12.92 22.42 39.23
N GLY A 7 -12.26 22.74 38.10
CA GLY A 7 -12.85 22.66 36.76
C GLY A 7 -13.62 21.34 36.53
N TRP A 8 -14.66 21.40 35.70
CA TRP A 8 -15.59 20.28 35.45
C TRP A 8 -14.88 19.04 34.86
N CYS A 9 -13.74 19.23 34.20
CA CYS A 9 -12.85 18.18 33.72
C CYS A 9 -12.05 17.55 34.88
N GLY A 10 -12.45 16.34 35.30
CA GLY A 10 -11.63 15.46 36.16
C GLY A 10 -12.16 15.21 37.58
N ARG A 11 -13.30 15.79 37.99
CA ARG A 11 -13.93 15.41 39.27
C ARG A 11 -14.35 13.95 39.24
N GLY A 12 -13.87 13.16 40.21
CA GLY A 12 -14.17 11.73 40.31
C GLY A 12 -13.33 10.84 39.40
N PHE A 13 -12.20 11.35 38.86
CA PHE A 13 -11.25 10.53 38.12
C PHE A 13 -10.68 9.43 39.02
N LYS A 14 -11.14 8.19 38.82
CA LYS A 14 -10.54 7.02 39.46
C LYS A 14 -9.27 6.67 38.72
N HIS A 15 -8.18 6.47 39.46
CA HIS A 15 -6.92 5.98 38.89
C HIS A 15 -7.18 4.67 38.15
N ARG A 16 -6.89 4.64 36.85
CA ARG A 16 -6.98 3.43 36.04
C ARG A 16 -5.63 2.73 36.09
N THR A 17 -5.64 1.46 36.46
CA THR A 17 -4.47 0.60 36.28
C THR A 17 -4.49 0.04 34.86
N PHE A 18 -3.32 0.03 34.21
CA PHE A 18 -3.14 -0.54 32.88
C PHE A 18 -2.24 -1.78 33.00
N PRO A 19 -2.78 -2.91 33.48
CA PRO A 19 -2.00 -4.14 33.58
C PRO A 19 -1.48 -4.55 32.20
N LYS A 20 -0.24 -5.04 32.17
CA LYS A 20 0.38 -5.54 30.94
C LYS A 20 -0.27 -6.85 30.54
N HIS A 21 -0.76 -6.94 29.30
CA HIS A 21 -1.27 -8.15 28.70
C HIS A 21 -0.46 -8.52 27.46
N SER A 22 -0.40 -9.82 27.14
CA SER A 22 0.16 -10.28 25.87
C SER A 22 -0.70 -9.79 24.70
N PRO A 23 -0.11 -9.31 23.60
CA PRO A 23 -0.87 -8.86 22.44
C PRO A 23 -1.68 -10.01 21.83
N LEU A 24 -2.93 -9.73 21.45
CA LEU A 24 -3.74 -10.63 20.64
C LEU A 24 -3.74 -10.12 19.20
N ILE A 25 -3.33 -10.97 18.24
CA ILE A 25 -3.40 -10.64 16.81
C ILE A 25 -4.86 -10.68 16.38
N CYS A 26 -5.41 -9.54 15.94
CA CYS A 26 -6.82 -9.40 15.57
C CYS A 26 -7.27 -10.37 14.47
N TYR A 27 -6.46 -10.53 13.42
CA TYR A 27 -6.72 -11.41 12.30
C TYR A 27 -5.51 -12.33 12.09
N ASN A 28 -5.42 -13.39 12.90
CA ASN A 28 -4.30 -14.31 12.83
C ASN A 28 -4.42 -15.24 11.59
N LYS A 29 -3.99 -14.74 10.43
CA LYS A 29 -3.96 -15.46 9.14
C LYS A 29 -5.27 -16.20 8.86
N PRO A 30 -6.41 -15.51 8.75
CA PRO A 30 -7.68 -16.17 8.45
C PRO A 30 -7.61 -16.93 7.12
N ALA A 31 -8.37 -18.02 6.98
CA ALA A 31 -8.35 -18.86 5.78
C ALA A 31 -8.56 -18.07 4.48
N SER A 32 -9.39 -17.02 4.51
CA SER A 32 -9.64 -16.13 3.38
C SER A 32 -8.42 -15.32 2.92
N ALA A 33 -7.47 -15.06 3.82
CA ALA A 33 -6.21 -14.36 3.55
C ALA A 33 -5.08 -15.31 3.17
N GLN A 34 -5.25 -16.61 3.36
CA GLN A 34 -4.29 -17.62 2.95
C GLN A 34 -4.54 -18.02 1.48
N VAL A 35 -3.46 -18.40 0.80
CA VAL A 35 -3.50 -18.92 -0.56
C VAL A 35 -2.81 -20.26 -0.61
N ASP A 36 -3.27 -21.12 -1.52
CA ASP A 36 -2.51 -22.30 -1.91
C ASP A 36 -1.27 -21.84 -2.68
N LYS A 37 -0.10 -22.00 -2.05
CA LYS A 37 1.17 -21.53 -2.60
C LYS A 37 1.52 -22.24 -3.91
N THR A 38 1.33 -23.55 -3.97
CA THR A 38 1.59 -24.36 -5.17
C THR A 38 0.71 -23.90 -6.32
N LEU A 39 -0.59 -23.68 -6.06
CA LEU A 39 -1.50 -23.15 -7.06
C LEU A 39 -1.05 -21.78 -7.61
N TYR A 40 -0.59 -20.88 -6.74
CA TYR A 40 -0.17 -19.54 -7.14
C TYR A 40 1.20 -19.53 -7.83
N ASP A 41 2.10 -20.42 -7.43
CA ASP A 41 3.38 -20.64 -8.11
C ASP A 41 3.14 -21.21 -9.52
N ASP A 42 2.22 -22.16 -9.68
CA ASP A 42 1.83 -22.70 -10.98
C ASP A 42 1.19 -21.63 -11.88
N LYS A 43 0.31 -20.79 -11.33
CA LYS A 43 -0.26 -19.66 -12.07
C LYS A 43 0.82 -18.68 -12.50
N ARG A 44 1.72 -18.31 -11.59
CA ARG A 44 2.85 -17.42 -11.88
C ARG A 44 3.73 -18.00 -12.99
N PHE A 45 4.08 -19.28 -12.90
CA PHE A 45 4.88 -19.97 -13.92
C PHE A 45 4.19 -19.93 -15.28
N LYS A 46 2.90 -20.31 -15.35
CA LYS A 46 2.11 -20.28 -16.59
C LYS A 46 2.08 -18.88 -17.21
N SER A 47 1.82 -17.84 -16.41
CA SER A 47 1.80 -16.46 -16.90
C SER A 47 3.17 -15.98 -17.36
N LEU A 48 4.26 -16.40 -16.70
CA LEU A 48 5.64 -16.08 -17.12
C LEU A 48 6.05 -16.76 -18.43
N THR A 49 5.45 -17.91 -18.74
CA THR A 49 5.63 -18.62 -20.02
C THR A 49 4.62 -18.20 -21.10
N GLY A 50 3.70 -17.31 -20.76
CA GLY A 50 2.72 -16.76 -21.69
C GLY A 50 3.28 -15.63 -22.55
N GLU A 51 2.39 -14.95 -23.26
CA GLU A 51 2.73 -13.80 -24.10
C GLU A 51 2.67 -12.49 -23.31
N ILE A 52 3.56 -11.56 -23.63
CA ILE A 52 3.51 -10.19 -23.11
C ILE A 52 2.41 -9.45 -23.88
N VAL A 53 1.33 -9.11 -23.20
CA VAL A 53 0.18 -8.41 -23.80
C VAL A 53 0.38 -6.90 -23.87
N GLU A 54 1.13 -6.32 -22.94
CA GLU A 54 1.36 -4.89 -22.86
C GLU A 54 2.68 -4.59 -22.14
N THR A 55 3.31 -3.46 -22.46
CA THR A 55 4.44 -2.91 -21.71
C THR A 55 4.25 -1.42 -21.56
N VAL A 56 4.22 -0.96 -20.31
CA VAL A 56 4.05 0.46 -19.97
C VAL A 56 5.30 0.93 -19.24
N VAL A 57 5.87 2.04 -19.72
CA VAL A 57 6.94 2.77 -19.02
C VAL A 57 6.30 3.94 -18.30
N VAL A 58 6.51 4.03 -16.99
CA VAL A 58 6.08 5.17 -16.17
C VAL A 58 7.23 6.16 -16.04
N PRO A 59 7.18 7.34 -16.68
CA PRO A 59 8.22 8.34 -16.51
C PRO A 59 8.36 8.80 -15.06
N LYS A 60 9.57 9.22 -14.68
CA LYS A 60 9.83 9.81 -13.35
C LYS A 60 8.85 10.94 -13.06
N ARG A 61 8.31 10.97 -11.83
CA ARG A 61 7.35 11.99 -11.36
C ARG A 61 6.10 12.09 -12.24
N SER A 62 5.61 10.95 -12.71
CA SER A 62 4.35 10.83 -13.44
C SER A 62 3.66 9.52 -13.05
N ALA A 63 2.43 9.33 -13.53
CA ALA A 63 1.70 8.08 -13.39
C ALA A 63 1.11 7.66 -14.74
N ARG A 64 0.77 6.38 -14.87
CA ARG A 64 0.13 5.79 -16.06
C ARG A 64 -0.84 4.74 -15.63
N THR A 65 -1.96 4.61 -16.33
CA THR A 65 -2.89 3.52 -16.09
C THR A 65 -2.67 2.38 -17.06
N TRP A 66 -2.93 1.15 -16.61
CA TRP A 66 -3.03 -0.02 -17.48
C TRP A 66 -4.17 -0.92 -17.01
N THR A 67 -4.64 -1.79 -17.89
CA THR A 67 -5.72 -2.73 -17.58
C THR A 67 -5.14 -4.13 -17.47
N MET A 68 -5.58 -4.89 -16.47
CA MET A 68 -5.34 -6.33 -16.43
C MET A 68 -6.66 -7.07 -16.35
N GLN A 69 -6.77 -8.18 -17.08
CA GLN A 69 -7.85 -9.13 -16.97
C GLN A 69 -7.60 -10.11 -15.81
N THR A 70 -8.64 -10.85 -15.45
CA THR A 70 -8.52 -11.91 -14.43
C THR A 70 -7.49 -12.95 -14.85
N GLY A 71 -6.51 -13.24 -14.00
CA GLY A 71 -5.45 -14.21 -14.27
C GLY A 71 -4.20 -13.64 -14.94
N ASP A 72 -4.22 -12.38 -15.37
CA ASP A 72 -3.04 -11.70 -15.88
C ASP A 72 -1.99 -11.53 -14.77
N LEU A 73 -0.73 -11.50 -15.18
CA LEU A 73 0.42 -11.23 -14.34
C LEU A 73 1.02 -9.89 -14.72
N CYS A 74 1.21 -9.01 -13.75
CA CYS A 74 1.98 -7.78 -13.95
C CYS A 74 3.35 -7.93 -13.31
N ARG A 75 4.38 -7.52 -14.05
CA ARG A 75 5.73 -7.32 -13.55
C ARG A 75 6.02 -5.83 -13.47
N ILE A 76 6.25 -5.32 -12.26
CA ILE A 76 6.77 -3.96 -12.09
C ILE A 76 8.26 -4.08 -11.83
N THR A 77 9.07 -3.42 -12.66
CA THR A 77 10.54 -3.46 -12.61
C THR A 77 11.12 -2.06 -12.54
N VAL A 78 12.17 -1.91 -11.75
CA VAL A 78 12.96 -0.67 -11.67
C VAL A 78 14.02 -0.65 -12.78
N SER A 79 13.90 0.26 -13.76
CA SER A 79 14.61 0.18 -15.06
C SER A 79 15.79 1.13 -15.28
N GLU A 80 16.05 2.11 -14.42
CA GLU A 80 17.18 3.06 -14.65
C GLU A 80 17.95 3.45 -13.38
N GLY A 81 17.45 3.08 -12.21
CA GLY A 81 18.00 3.46 -10.92
C GLY A 81 16.91 3.35 -9.86
N SER A 82 17.28 3.43 -8.58
CA SER A 82 16.31 3.24 -7.52
C SER A 82 15.11 4.17 -7.65
N GLN A 83 13.92 3.57 -7.51
CA GLN A 83 12.65 4.24 -7.56
C GLN A 83 11.65 3.47 -6.70
N VAL A 84 10.82 4.21 -5.97
CA VAL A 84 9.62 3.68 -5.30
C VAL A 84 8.39 3.98 -6.15
N GLY A 85 7.31 3.22 -5.96
CA GLY A 85 6.07 3.43 -6.69
C GLY A 85 4.86 3.47 -5.77
N ASP A 86 3.90 4.33 -6.10
CA ASP A 86 2.61 4.44 -5.44
C ASP A 86 1.58 3.77 -6.35
N VAL A 87 0.99 2.64 -5.92
CA VAL A 87 0.05 1.89 -6.77
C VAL A 87 -1.39 2.03 -6.27
N ASN A 88 -2.32 2.29 -7.19
CA ASN A 88 -3.76 2.21 -6.95
C ASN A 88 -4.43 1.15 -7.84
N PHE A 89 -5.56 0.61 -7.37
CA PHE A 89 -6.28 -0.46 -8.05
C PHE A 89 -7.77 -0.14 -8.06
N TRP A 90 -8.43 -0.33 -9.20
CA TRP A 90 -9.88 -0.22 -9.35
C TRP A 90 -10.41 -1.43 -10.08
N ASN A 91 -11.58 -1.93 -9.72
CA ASN A 91 -12.30 -2.87 -10.58
C ASN A 91 -12.62 -2.18 -11.92
N LEU A 92 -12.30 -2.86 -13.03
CA LEU A 92 -12.49 -2.35 -14.39
C LEU A 92 -13.94 -1.99 -14.70
N ASP A 93 -14.89 -2.80 -14.22
CA ASP A 93 -16.32 -2.65 -14.50
C ASP A 93 -17.04 -1.78 -13.47
N ASN A 94 -16.38 -1.47 -12.33
CA ASN A 94 -16.96 -0.69 -11.25
C ASN A 94 -15.88 0.00 -10.41
N THR A 95 -15.55 1.24 -10.76
CA THR A 95 -14.49 2.02 -10.09
C THR A 95 -14.84 2.47 -8.67
N LYS A 96 -16.07 2.22 -8.19
CA LYS A 96 -16.37 2.36 -6.75
C LYS A 96 -15.73 1.25 -5.92
N GLU A 97 -15.45 0.10 -6.53
CA GLU A 97 -14.64 -0.95 -5.95
C GLU A 97 -13.16 -0.68 -6.26
N ARG A 98 -12.37 -0.46 -5.22
CA ARG A 98 -10.97 -0.07 -5.29
C ARG A 98 -10.17 -0.61 -4.13
N PHE A 99 -8.84 -0.55 -4.24
CA PHE A 99 -7.95 -1.06 -3.21
C PHE A 99 -8.17 -0.38 -1.86
N TYR A 100 -8.03 -1.19 -0.80
CA TYR A 100 -8.25 -0.79 0.57
C TYR A 100 -7.05 -1.16 1.44
N SER A 101 -6.07 -0.26 1.49
CA SER A 101 -4.85 -0.38 2.29
C SER A 101 -5.17 -0.70 3.76
N GLY A 102 -6.14 0.00 4.35
CA GLY A 102 -6.50 -0.17 5.76
C GLY A 102 -6.94 -1.59 6.14
N LYS A 103 -7.78 -2.24 5.33
CA LYS A 103 -8.21 -3.62 5.61
C LYS A 103 -7.14 -4.63 5.22
N THR A 104 -6.40 -4.35 4.15
CA THR A 104 -5.23 -5.13 3.75
C THR A 104 -4.20 -5.17 4.90
N ARG A 105 -3.92 -4.02 5.52
CA ARG A 105 -3.04 -3.88 6.69
C ARG A 105 -3.52 -4.69 7.89
N GLN A 106 -4.83 -4.69 8.14
CA GLN A 106 -5.42 -5.46 9.24
C GLN A 106 -5.35 -6.98 9.02
N LEU A 107 -5.53 -7.44 7.78
CA LEU A 107 -5.55 -8.87 7.44
C LEU A 107 -4.14 -9.47 7.28
N HIS A 108 -3.18 -8.66 6.85
CA HIS A 108 -1.80 -9.07 6.57
C HIS A 108 -0.82 -8.49 7.58
N SER A 109 -0.31 -7.29 7.31
CA SER A 109 0.67 -6.57 8.14
C SER A 109 0.82 -5.14 7.65
N THR A 110 1.73 -4.36 8.25
CA THR A 110 2.15 -3.04 7.77
C THR A 110 2.73 -3.08 6.35
N HIS A 111 3.31 -4.20 5.95
CA HIS A 111 3.99 -4.40 4.67
C HIS A 111 3.59 -5.73 4.06
N LEU A 112 3.39 -5.75 2.73
CA LEU A 112 2.96 -6.96 2.02
C LEU A 112 4.16 -7.83 1.65
N LYS A 113 3.94 -9.14 1.71
CA LYS A 113 4.91 -10.16 1.33
C LYS A 113 4.33 -11.07 0.26
N VAL A 114 5.19 -11.89 -0.33
CA VAL A 114 4.76 -12.93 -1.26
C VAL A 114 3.65 -13.78 -0.61
N TYR A 115 2.58 -13.97 -1.36
CA TYR A 115 1.30 -14.61 -1.03
C TYR A 115 0.27 -13.76 -0.29
N ASP A 116 0.58 -12.51 0.06
CA ASP A 116 -0.44 -11.59 0.57
C ASP A 116 -1.37 -11.11 -0.55
N ARG A 117 -2.60 -10.77 -0.17
CA ARG A 117 -3.66 -10.32 -1.08
C ARG A 117 -3.87 -8.83 -0.92
N LEU A 118 -4.14 -8.15 -2.02
CA LEU A 118 -4.63 -6.78 -2.01
C LEU A 118 -6.16 -6.82 -1.99
N TRP A 119 -6.79 -6.20 -1.00
CA TRP A 119 -8.23 -6.29 -0.77
C TRP A 119 -8.97 -5.05 -1.25
N SER A 120 -10.19 -5.23 -1.76
CA SER A 120 -11.07 -4.12 -2.11
C SER A 120 -11.78 -3.52 -0.90
N ASN A 121 -12.29 -2.30 -1.08
CA ASN A 121 -13.04 -1.53 -0.09
C ASN A 121 -14.42 -2.12 0.21
N LEU A 122 -15.04 -1.63 1.29
CA LEU A 122 -16.43 -1.97 1.63
C LEU A 122 -17.40 -1.31 0.62
N PRO A 123 -18.52 -1.97 0.27
CA PRO A 123 -19.01 -3.26 0.80
C PRO A 123 -18.46 -4.51 0.08
N TYR A 124 -17.53 -4.36 -0.86
CA TYR A 124 -17.08 -5.44 -1.74
C TYR A 124 -16.17 -6.46 -1.05
N LEU A 125 -15.16 -5.98 -0.32
CA LEU A 125 -14.19 -6.74 0.48
C LEU A 125 -13.79 -8.10 -0.12
N ARG A 126 -13.13 -8.07 -1.28
CA ARG A 126 -12.62 -9.27 -1.95
C ARG A 126 -11.21 -9.07 -2.48
N PRO A 127 -10.47 -10.15 -2.76
CA PRO A 127 -9.11 -10.05 -3.28
C PRO A 127 -9.10 -9.46 -4.70
N MET A 128 -8.41 -8.33 -4.91
CA MET A 128 -8.21 -7.72 -6.22
C MET A 128 -6.97 -8.27 -6.92
N ALA A 129 -5.91 -8.51 -6.15
CA ALA A 129 -4.66 -9.06 -6.65
C ALA A 129 -3.97 -9.90 -5.57
N THR A 130 -2.97 -10.70 -5.97
CA THR A 130 -2.11 -11.45 -5.05
C THR A 130 -0.66 -11.21 -5.41
N PHE A 131 0.14 -10.84 -4.42
CA PHE A 131 1.58 -10.66 -4.57
C PHE A 131 2.25 -12.03 -4.71
N VAL A 132 2.89 -12.34 -5.85
CA VAL A 132 3.38 -13.71 -6.13
C VAL A 132 4.88 -13.83 -6.24
N TYR A 133 5.62 -12.73 -6.32
CA TYR A 133 7.08 -12.77 -6.29
C TYR A 133 7.67 -11.41 -5.96
N ASP A 134 8.73 -11.41 -5.15
CA ASP A 134 9.49 -10.22 -4.79
C ASP A 134 10.99 -10.53 -4.86
N SER A 135 11.73 -9.81 -5.70
CA SER A 135 13.19 -9.95 -5.75
C SER A 135 13.89 -9.46 -4.47
N LEU A 136 13.21 -8.66 -3.65
CA LEU A 136 13.73 -8.06 -2.41
C LEU A 136 13.19 -8.75 -1.15
N ALA A 137 12.54 -9.92 -1.28
CA ALA A 137 11.92 -10.64 -0.15
C ALA A 137 12.87 -10.92 1.02
N ALA A 138 14.17 -11.02 0.75
CA ALA A 138 15.21 -11.26 1.76
C ALA A 138 15.42 -10.09 2.73
N TYR A 139 14.96 -8.86 2.39
CA TYR A 139 15.11 -7.69 3.27
C TYR A 139 14.47 -7.92 4.64
N GLY A 140 13.26 -8.51 4.66
CA GLY A 140 12.58 -8.82 5.91
C GLY A 140 12.17 -7.58 6.69
N ILE A 141 12.50 -7.55 7.98
CA ILE A 141 12.27 -6.40 8.86
C ILE A 141 13.62 -6.04 9.48
N ASP A 142 14.04 -4.78 9.34
CA ASP A 142 15.32 -4.29 9.87
C ASP A 142 15.27 -3.99 11.38
N GLU A 143 16.40 -3.51 11.91
CA GLU A 143 16.57 -3.22 13.34
C GLU A 143 15.68 -2.09 13.86
N ASP A 144 15.33 -1.11 13.02
CA ASP A 144 14.44 -0.01 13.39
C ASP A 144 12.96 -0.40 13.24
N GLY A 145 12.67 -1.53 12.61
CA GLY A 145 11.33 -2.04 12.35
C GLY A 145 10.82 -1.69 10.95
N GLY A 146 11.71 -1.30 10.05
CA GLY A 146 11.43 -0.98 8.66
C GLY A 146 11.27 -2.22 7.79
N SER A 147 10.43 -2.14 6.76
CA SER A 147 10.23 -3.21 5.77
C SER A 147 9.83 -2.62 4.42
N LEU A 148 9.71 -3.44 3.38
CA LEU A 148 9.41 -3.01 2.01
C LEU A 148 7.95 -3.25 1.63
N HIS A 149 7.43 -2.48 0.66
CA HIS A 149 6.10 -2.67 0.06
C HIS A 149 4.95 -2.35 1.02
N ASP A 150 4.97 -1.13 1.56
CA ASP A 150 4.09 -0.74 2.66
C ASP A 150 2.64 -0.48 2.24
N VAL A 151 1.75 -0.67 3.22
CA VAL A 151 0.33 -0.26 3.16
C VAL A 151 -0.03 0.55 4.40
N ILE A 152 0.97 1.24 4.98
CA ILE A 152 0.79 2.10 6.16
C ILE A 152 0.63 3.56 5.78
N GLY A 153 1.36 4.00 4.76
CA GLY A 153 1.30 5.35 4.23
C GLY A 153 0.05 5.58 3.39
N THR A 154 -0.21 6.85 3.09
CA THR A 154 -1.31 7.26 2.21
C THR A 154 -0.80 7.47 0.79
N ARG A 155 0.03 8.51 0.61
CA ARG A 155 0.77 8.95 -0.58
C ARG A 155 1.32 10.34 -0.28
N CYS A 156 2.41 10.75 -0.93
CA CYS A 156 2.80 12.15 -0.83
C CYS A 156 1.79 13.03 -1.58
N ASP A 157 1.37 14.13 -0.93
CA ASP A 157 0.36 15.03 -1.47
C ASP A 157 0.73 16.51 -1.24
N ASP A 158 0.19 17.39 -2.08
CA ASP A 158 0.51 18.82 -2.05
C ASP A 158 -0.26 19.56 -0.94
N TYR A 159 -1.35 19.00 -0.43
CA TYR A 159 -2.15 19.59 0.65
C TYR A 159 -1.43 19.50 1.99
N THR A 160 -0.92 18.33 2.34
CA THR A 160 -0.09 18.10 3.54
C THR A 160 1.17 18.95 3.47
N TYR A 161 1.81 19.05 2.30
CA TYR A 161 2.98 19.92 2.12
C TYR A 161 2.65 21.39 2.40
N LYS A 162 1.54 21.89 1.85
CA LYS A 162 1.06 23.26 2.08
C LYS A 162 0.71 23.50 3.55
N LEU A 163 0.01 22.55 4.17
CA LEU A 163 -0.39 22.63 5.57
C LEU A 163 0.82 22.76 6.51
N ILE A 164 1.87 21.97 6.28
CA ILE A 164 3.05 21.92 7.15
C ILE A 164 4.01 23.08 6.88
N THR A 165 4.24 23.42 5.60
CA THR A 165 5.29 24.38 5.22
C THR A 165 4.78 25.79 4.93
N GLY A 166 3.46 25.95 4.70
CA GLY A 166 2.86 27.18 4.20
C GLY A 166 3.09 27.45 2.71
N ASN A 167 3.84 26.60 2.00
CA ASN A 167 4.22 26.81 0.60
C ASN A 167 3.42 25.91 -0.34
N ASP A 168 3.13 26.42 -1.54
CA ASP A 168 2.56 25.61 -2.62
C ASP A 168 3.62 24.73 -3.28
N ARG A 169 3.20 23.54 -3.72
CA ARG A 169 4.01 22.59 -4.50
C ARG A 169 3.12 21.93 -5.55
N VAL A 170 3.73 21.56 -6.67
CA VAL A 170 3.09 20.74 -7.73
C VAL A 170 4.01 19.58 -8.08
N GLY A 171 3.43 18.43 -8.40
CA GLY A 171 4.17 17.23 -8.84
C GLY A 171 4.48 16.25 -7.70
N SER A 172 3.56 16.12 -6.75
CA SER A 172 3.46 15.00 -5.81
C SER A 172 2.95 13.72 -6.50
N CYS A 173 3.08 12.57 -5.82
CA CYS A 173 2.45 11.32 -6.25
C CYS A 173 0.94 11.53 -6.39
N HIS A 174 0.27 12.13 -5.39
CA HIS A 174 -1.16 12.42 -5.49
C HIS A 174 -1.52 13.21 -6.75
N SER A 175 -0.82 14.31 -7.05
CA SER A 175 -1.10 15.10 -8.27
C SER A 175 -0.86 14.31 -9.56
N SER A 176 0.14 13.42 -9.57
CA SER A 176 0.47 12.56 -10.72
C SER A 176 -0.61 11.51 -10.94
N LEU A 177 -1.07 10.85 -9.87
CA LEU A 177 -2.14 9.87 -9.90
C LEU A 177 -3.45 10.52 -10.35
N THR A 178 -3.82 11.65 -9.74
CA THR A 178 -5.02 12.42 -10.08
C THR A 178 -5.04 12.80 -11.55
N LYS A 179 -3.93 13.32 -12.08
CA LYS A 179 -3.82 13.66 -13.50
C LYS A 179 -4.07 12.44 -14.39
N ALA A 180 -3.40 11.32 -14.12
CA ALA A 180 -3.51 10.12 -14.94
C ALA A 180 -4.93 9.52 -14.90
N VAL A 181 -5.59 9.45 -13.76
CA VAL A 181 -6.96 8.89 -13.69
C VAL A 181 -8.00 9.79 -14.34
N ILE A 182 -7.84 11.11 -14.29
CA ILE A 182 -8.72 12.06 -14.98
C ILE A 182 -8.53 11.92 -16.48
N GLU A 183 -7.28 12.01 -16.96
CA GLU A 183 -6.96 12.07 -18.39
C GLU A 183 -7.18 10.72 -19.09
N GLU A 184 -6.83 9.60 -18.45
CA GLU A 184 -6.85 8.28 -19.08
C GLU A 184 -8.12 7.48 -18.79
N ARG A 185 -8.85 7.79 -17.70
CA ARG A 185 -10.00 6.99 -17.24
C ARG A 185 -11.27 7.80 -16.97
N GLY A 186 -11.21 9.13 -17.04
CA GLY A 186 -12.37 9.99 -16.77
C GLY A 186 -12.86 9.93 -15.31
N LEU A 187 -11.99 9.49 -14.39
CA LEU A 187 -12.25 9.49 -12.95
C LEU A 187 -11.96 10.87 -12.36
N LYS A 188 -12.16 11.00 -11.05
CA LYS A 188 -11.94 12.24 -10.31
C LYS A 188 -10.84 12.06 -9.27
N GLU A 189 -10.35 13.18 -8.75
CA GLU A 189 -9.40 13.19 -7.64
C GLU A 189 -9.88 12.39 -6.42
N GLU A 190 -11.19 12.43 -6.13
CA GLU A 190 -11.84 11.68 -5.03
C GLU A 190 -11.81 10.15 -5.22
N ASP A 191 -11.49 9.67 -6.41
CA ASP A 191 -11.33 8.24 -6.68
C ASP A 191 -9.93 7.72 -6.37
N VAL A 192 -8.93 8.62 -6.28
CA VAL A 192 -7.57 8.31 -5.82
C VAL A 192 -7.60 7.98 -4.33
N HIS A 193 -6.92 6.91 -3.94
CA HIS A 193 -7.00 6.33 -2.61
C HIS A 193 -5.61 5.97 -2.08
N ASP A 194 -5.56 5.54 -0.82
CA ASP A 194 -4.31 5.15 -0.17
C ASP A 194 -3.65 4.00 -0.93
N VAL A 195 -2.34 4.11 -1.09
CA VAL A 195 -1.59 3.35 -2.09
C VAL A 195 -1.01 2.07 -1.50
N TRP A 196 -0.55 1.20 -2.38
CA TRP A 196 0.50 0.24 -2.06
C TRP A 196 1.84 0.86 -2.44
N ASN A 197 2.67 1.19 -1.45
CA ASN A 197 3.98 1.81 -1.64
C ASN A 197 5.03 0.76 -2.00
N ILE A 198 5.08 0.36 -3.27
CA ILE A 198 6.02 -0.66 -3.74
C ILE A 198 7.46 -0.15 -3.70
N PHE A 199 8.37 -1.03 -3.28
CA PHE A 199 9.79 -0.75 -3.09
C PHE A 199 10.14 0.29 -2.01
N MET A 200 9.16 0.96 -1.40
CA MET A 200 9.41 1.92 -0.32
C MET A 200 9.72 1.19 0.98
N CYS A 201 10.71 1.68 1.71
CA CYS A 201 11.13 1.15 3.00
C CYS A 201 10.68 2.07 4.14
N THR A 202 9.67 1.62 4.90
CA THR A 202 9.01 2.43 5.95
C THR A 202 8.75 1.62 7.20
N GLY A 203 8.38 2.30 8.28
CA GLY A 203 8.05 1.67 9.56
C GLY A 203 7.52 2.68 10.58
N PHE A 204 7.32 2.23 11.82
CA PHE A 204 7.00 3.11 12.96
C PHE A 204 8.14 3.10 13.97
N THR A 205 8.55 4.26 14.45
CA THR A 205 9.60 4.39 15.47
C THR A 205 9.19 3.65 16.74
N ARG A 206 10.13 2.97 17.41
CA ARG A 206 9.79 2.13 18.58
C ARG A 206 9.37 2.93 19.83
N VAL A 207 9.80 4.19 19.94
CA VAL A 207 9.60 5.03 21.12
C VAL A 207 8.38 5.93 20.97
N SER A 208 8.31 6.71 19.88
CA SER A 208 7.22 7.66 19.62
C SER A 208 6.10 7.09 18.74
N ILE A 209 6.31 5.94 18.09
CA ILE A 209 5.34 5.30 17.16
C ILE A 209 4.97 6.26 16.01
N GLU A 210 5.96 7.02 15.55
CA GLU A 210 5.85 7.93 14.40
C GLU A 210 6.27 7.20 13.12
N GLU A 211 5.58 7.47 12.01
CA GLU A 211 5.95 6.89 10.72
C GLU A 211 7.32 7.43 10.27
N PHE A 212 8.18 6.54 9.78
CA PHE A 212 9.44 6.90 9.16
C PHE A 212 9.57 6.28 7.76
N CYS A 213 10.35 6.92 6.92
CA CYS A 213 10.80 6.39 5.65
C CYS A 213 12.31 6.58 5.54
N TYR A 214 13.03 5.55 5.11
CA TYR A 214 14.45 5.74 4.82
C TYR A 214 14.64 6.50 3.52
N ILE A 215 15.41 7.59 3.58
CA ILE A 215 15.95 8.23 2.38
C ILE A 215 16.81 7.23 1.59
N GLN A 216 17.41 6.25 2.26
CA GLN A 216 18.25 5.19 1.66
C GLN A 216 17.46 4.01 1.05
N CYS A 217 16.15 4.13 0.76
CA CYS A 217 15.48 3.16 -0.11
C CYS A 217 16.30 2.90 -1.40
N PHE A 218 17.07 3.90 -1.87
CA PHE A 218 17.97 3.78 -3.01
C PHE A 218 19.17 2.84 -2.87
N LEU A 219 19.53 2.43 -1.65
CA LEU A 219 20.55 1.39 -1.42
C LEU A 219 19.96 -0.02 -1.41
N ILE A 220 18.65 -0.14 -1.16
CA ILE A 220 17.93 -1.42 -1.09
C ILE A 220 17.39 -1.79 -2.48
N VAL A 221 16.83 -0.81 -3.18
CA VAL A 221 16.12 -1.00 -4.45
C VAL A 221 17.03 -0.69 -5.61
N GLY A 222 17.70 -1.71 -6.15
CA GLY A 222 18.58 -1.55 -7.31
C GLY A 222 17.85 -1.58 -8.65
N TYR A 223 18.57 -1.21 -9.72
CA TYR A 223 18.20 -1.57 -11.09
C TYR A 223 17.96 -3.08 -11.19
N GLY A 224 16.86 -3.47 -11.83
CA GLY A 224 16.47 -4.87 -11.94
C GLY A 224 15.76 -5.41 -10.70
N SER A 225 15.43 -4.59 -9.69
CA SER A 225 14.46 -4.98 -8.67
C SER A 225 13.07 -5.10 -9.29
N TYR A 226 12.33 -6.14 -8.94
CA TYR A 226 10.98 -6.33 -9.45
C TYR A 226 10.06 -7.08 -8.50
N ILE A 227 8.78 -6.80 -8.68
CA ILE A 227 7.68 -7.55 -8.07
C ILE A 227 6.77 -8.10 -9.15
N LEU A 228 6.11 -9.22 -8.84
CA LEU A 228 5.05 -9.79 -9.65
C LEU A 228 3.78 -9.90 -8.83
N TYR A 229 2.64 -9.55 -9.41
CA TYR A 229 1.34 -9.85 -8.81
C TYR A 229 0.38 -10.37 -9.87
N LEU A 230 -0.53 -11.26 -9.43
CA LEU A 230 -1.59 -11.81 -10.26
C LEU A 230 -2.89 -11.06 -10.00
N SER A 231 -3.57 -10.71 -11.08
CA SER A 231 -4.88 -10.11 -11.02
C SER A 231 -5.94 -11.14 -10.65
N GLY A 232 -6.73 -10.84 -9.62
CA GLY A 232 -7.87 -11.64 -9.19
C GLY A 232 -9.17 -11.33 -9.94
N TYR A 233 -9.25 -10.14 -10.54
CA TYR A 233 -10.40 -9.63 -11.31
C TYR A 233 -9.94 -8.64 -12.35
N SER A 234 -10.75 -8.38 -13.38
CA SER A 234 -10.44 -7.30 -14.32
C SER A 234 -10.31 -5.97 -13.57
N THR A 235 -9.13 -5.37 -13.63
CA THR A 235 -8.70 -4.27 -12.74
C THR A 235 -7.93 -3.23 -13.55
N ILE A 236 -8.16 -1.97 -13.27
CA ILE A 236 -7.34 -0.83 -13.72
C ILE A 236 -6.30 -0.57 -12.64
N PHE A 237 -5.05 -0.45 -13.07
CA PHE A 237 -3.91 -0.16 -12.21
C PHE A 237 -3.36 1.20 -12.59
N LEU A 238 -2.72 1.84 -11.62
CA LEU A 238 -2.05 3.13 -11.75
C LEU A 238 -0.78 3.12 -10.92
#